data_AF-I2IYY1-F1
#
_entry.id   AF-I2IYY1-F1
#
_cell.length_a   1.000
_cell.length_b   1.000
_cell.length_c   1.000
_cell.angle_alpha   90.00
_cell.angle_beta   90.00
_cell.angle_gamma   90.00
#
_symmetry.space_group_name_H-M   'P 1'
#
loop_
_entity.id
_entity.type
_entity.pdbx_description
1 polymer ?
#
loop_
_entity_poly.entity_id
_entity_poly.type
_entity_poly.pdbx_seq_one_letter_code
_entity_poly.pdbx_strand_id
1 'polypeptide(L)'
;MFLARDENGRLVNALEDELVKQAYYCPACGTSVRMRKRKNVRRHFAHESLKKCDFFHENEGPEHLENKKRLFYWAKENDEVEMEYPIPELKQIADIFINKQLALEIQCSPISCELLRERSNGYRSLGIQVLWLLGEKLWLKERLTQLQRDFLYFSNNMGFHIWELDHKKQVLRLKYLLHQDLKGKLHYQVKEFPYGKGNLLEILRTPYQQQNIITFSVKQDRNICHYIQKQLYYQNPYWMKQQAKAYLRGENLLNLKNQDWYPQVRPIEHDSFCQIKQDISDYYRNFRIYYQKNPQTELQKLYPPAFYQQYFLKNMVK
;
A
#
# COMPACT_ATOMS: atom_id res chain seq x y z
N MET A 1 14.36 -17.43 0.44
CA MET A 1 15.41 -16.41 0.40
C MET A 1 16.43 -16.76 -0.68
N PHE A 2 17.11 -15.77 -1.24
CA PHE A 2 18.13 -15.95 -2.28
C PHE A 2 19.57 -15.85 -1.76
N LEU A 3 19.79 -15.24 -0.59
CA LEU A 3 21.11 -15.15 0.03
C LEU A 3 21.32 -16.23 1.10
N ALA A 4 22.54 -16.75 1.20
CA ALA A 4 23.01 -17.61 2.29
C ALA A 4 24.50 -17.40 2.54
N ARG A 5 25.00 -17.84 3.71
CA ARG A 5 26.44 -18.02 3.95
C ARG A 5 26.84 -19.45 3.60
N ASP A 6 27.95 -19.64 2.90
CA ASP A 6 28.57 -20.95 2.69
C ASP A 6 29.31 -21.46 3.94
N GLU A 7 29.93 -22.64 3.84
CA GLU A 7 30.74 -23.25 4.93
C GLU A 7 31.92 -22.37 5.37
N ASN A 8 32.41 -21.50 4.48
CA ASN A 8 33.50 -20.55 4.77
C ASN A 8 32.97 -19.21 5.31
N GLY A 9 31.66 -19.08 5.53
CA GLY A 9 31.01 -17.86 6.00
C GLY A 9 30.83 -16.78 4.92
N ARG A 10 31.18 -17.05 3.66
CA ARG A 10 31.02 -16.12 2.53
C ARG A 10 29.57 -16.03 2.11
N LEU A 11 29.11 -14.82 1.83
CA LEU A 11 27.75 -14.58 1.35
C LEU A 11 27.65 -15.00 -0.11
N VAL A 12 26.68 -15.85 -0.43
CA VAL A 12 26.39 -16.34 -1.77
C VAL A 12 24.96 -15.99 -2.18
N ASN A 13 24.77 -15.70 -3.46
CA ASN A 13 23.50 -15.34 -4.08
C ASN A 13 23.03 -16.43 -5.04
N ALA A 14 21.90 -17.06 -4.72
CA ALA A 14 21.32 -18.14 -5.54
C ALA A 14 20.85 -17.71 -6.94
N LEU A 15 20.78 -16.40 -7.21
CA LEU A 15 20.44 -15.85 -8.52
C LEU A 15 21.65 -15.57 -9.41
N GLU A 16 22.82 -15.30 -8.82
CA GLU A 16 23.99 -14.78 -9.53
C GLU A 16 25.19 -15.73 -9.44
N ASP A 17 25.33 -16.49 -8.36
CA ASP A 17 26.48 -17.35 -8.11
C ASP A 17 26.24 -18.81 -8.53
N GLU A 18 27.34 -19.48 -8.92
CA GLU A 18 27.35 -20.92 -9.13
C GLU A 18 27.40 -21.66 -7.79
N LEU A 19 26.23 -22.09 -7.31
CA LEU A 19 26.14 -22.83 -6.05
C LEU A 19 26.60 -24.28 -6.20
N VAL A 20 27.51 -24.69 -5.31
CA VAL A 20 27.95 -26.09 -5.13
C VAL A 20 27.14 -26.79 -4.04
N LYS A 21 27.23 -28.12 -3.98
CA LYS A 21 26.55 -28.93 -2.95
C LYS A 21 27.39 -28.89 -1.66
N GLN A 22 26.95 -28.09 -0.69
CA GLN A 22 27.59 -27.88 0.61
C GLN A 22 26.53 -27.48 1.65
N ALA A 23 26.92 -27.33 2.91
CA ALA A 23 26.07 -26.72 3.93
C ALA A 23 25.94 -25.21 3.68
N TYR A 24 24.74 -24.68 3.96
CA TYR A 24 24.45 -23.26 3.85
C TYR A 24 23.78 -22.79 5.13
N TYR A 25 24.03 -21.53 5.49
CA TYR A 25 23.54 -20.92 6.71
C TYR A 25 22.80 -19.63 6.41
N CYS A 26 21.74 -19.35 7.16
CA CYS A 26 21.05 -18.07 7.08
C CYS A 26 22.02 -16.94 7.47
N PRO A 27 22.15 -15.86 6.68
CA PRO A 27 23.08 -14.77 6.98
C PRO A 27 22.68 -13.99 8.24
N ALA A 28 21.43 -14.11 8.67
CA ALA A 28 20.87 -13.35 9.78
C ALA A 28 20.88 -14.11 11.12
N CYS A 29 20.46 -15.38 11.14
CA CYS A 29 20.41 -16.18 12.37
C CYS A 29 21.52 -17.24 12.47
N GLY A 30 22.29 -17.47 11.41
CA GLY A 30 23.33 -18.50 11.36
C GLY A 30 22.82 -19.95 11.35
N THR A 31 21.50 -20.18 11.34
CA THR A 31 20.95 -21.55 11.32
C THR A 31 21.01 -22.17 9.92
N SER A 32 21.02 -23.52 9.86
CA SER A 32 21.07 -24.28 8.62
C SER A 32 19.90 -23.96 7.69
N VAL A 33 20.21 -23.70 6.42
CA VAL A 33 19.24 -23.53 5.34
C VAL A 33 19.49 -24.59 4.26
N ARG A 34 18.39 -25.16 3.75
CA ARG A 34 18.45 -26.12 2.65
C ARG A 34 18.30 -25.41 1.33
N MET A 35 19.25 -25.64 0.43
CA MET A 35 19.11 -25.28 -0.98
C MET A 35 18.02 -26.15 -1.63
N ARG A 36 16.94 -25.51 -2.10
CA ARG A 36 15.87 -26.18 -2.84
C ARG A 36 16.08 -26.00 -4.34
N LYS A 37 16.07 -27.12 -5.06
CA LYS A 37 16.08 -27.18 -6.53
C LYS A 37 14.90 -28.04 -6.97
N ARG A 38 13.79 -27.45 -7.38
CA ARG A 38 12.70 -28.19 -8.05
C ARG A 38 12.87 -28.07 -9.57
N LYS A 39 12.42 -29.08 -10.33
CA LYS A 39 12.21 -28.92 -11.78
C LYS A 39 11.35 -27.67 -11.99
N ASN A 40 11.85 -26.72 -12.79
CA ASN A 40 11.21 -25.44 -13.12
C ASN A 40 11.13 -24.38 -12.00
N VAL A 41 11.79 -24.56 -10.85
CA VAL A 41 11.93 -23.51 -9.83
C VAL A 41 13.42 -23.21 -9.64
N ARG A 42 13.80 -21.93 -9.79
CA ARG A 42 15.19 -21.50 -9.56
C ARG A 42 15.60 -21.78 -8.11
N ARG A 43 16.91 -21.97 -7.93
CA ARG A 43 17.48 -22.32 -6.62
C ARG A 43 17.17 -21.20 -5.63
N HIS A 44 16.79 -21.59 -4.42
CA HIS A 44 16.59 -20.69 -3.29
C HIS A 44 16.90 -21.45 -2.00
N PHE A 45 17.16 -20.70 -0.95
CA PHE A 45 17.40 -21.25 0.38
C PHE A 45 16.12 -21.19 1.21
N ALA A 46 15.88 -22.25 1.98
CA ALA A 46 14.76 -22.36 2.90
C ALA A 46 15.25 -22.91 4.25
N HIS A 47 14.86 -22.30 5.35
CA HIS A 47 15.17 -22.80 6.70
C HIS A 47 14.70 -24.25 6.89
N GLU A 48 15.55 -25.07 7.51
CA GLU A 48 15.17 -26.45 7.87
C GLU A 48 14.28 -26.49 9.13
N SER A 49 14.43 -25.49 10.03
CA SER A 49 13.59 -25.28 11.21
C SER A 49 13.42 -23.78 11.48
N LEU A 50 12.19 -23.35 11.74
CA LEU A 50 11.83 -21.93 11.93
C LEU A 50 12.02 -21.45 13.38
N LYS A 51 12.32 -22.34 14.33
CA LYS A 51 12.23 -22.05 15.76
C LYS A 51 13.29 -21.07 16.32
N LYS A 52 14.22 -20.55 15.50
CA LYS A 52 15.40 -19.79 15.98
C LYS A 52 15.85 -18.62 15.08
N CYS A 53 15.00 -18.12 14.17
CA CYS A 53 15.39 -16.98 13.33
C CYS A 53 14.57 -15.74 13.68
N ASP A 54 15.15 -14.85 14.49
CA ASP A 54 14.53 -13.57 14.90
C ASP A 54 14.26 -12.63 13.72
N PHE A 55 14.98 -12.83 12.61
CA PHE A 55 14.86 -12.03 11.37
C PHE A 55 13.81 -12.59 10.40
N PHE A 56 13.23 -13.76 10.68
CA PHE A 56 12.30 -14.43 9.79
C PHE A 56 10.87 -14.22 10.24
N HIS A 57 10.15 -13.35 9.55
CA HIS A 57 8.75 -13.06 9.87
C HIS A 57 7.76 -13.89 9.04
N GLU A 58 8.13 -14.40 7.86
CA GLU A 58 7.24 -15.20 7.02
C GLU A 58 7.96 -16.26 6.17
N ASN A 59 7.25 -17.36 5.89
CA ASN A 59 7.69 -18.37 4.93
C ASN A 59 7.46 -17.86 3.50
N GLU A 60 8.55 -17.43 2.84
CA GLU A 60 8.48 -16.88 1.49
C GLU A 60 7.88 -17.90 0.50
N GLY A 61 6.70 -17.57 -0.01
CA GLY A 61 6.03 -18.35 -1.04
C GLY A 61 6.64 -18.15 -2.43
N PRO A 62 6.28 -19.00 -3.41
CA PRO A 62 6.73 -18.84 -4.80
C PRO A 62 6.43 -17.47 -5.42
N GLU A 63 5.29 -16.88 -5.06
CA GLU A 63 4.89 -15.53 -5.48
C GLU A 63 5.89 -14.47 -5.00
N HIS A 64 6.25 -14.51 -3.71
CA HIS A 64 7.21 -13.59 -3.09
C HIS A 64 8.56 -13.67 -3.80
N LEU A 65 9.07 -14.90 -3.98
CA LEU A 65 10.37 -15.14 -4.61
C LEU A 65 10.43 -14.64 -6.06
N GLU A 66 9.40 -14.90 -6.86
CA GLU A 66 9.40 -14.45 -8.26
C GLU A 66 9.23 -12.92 -8.37
N ASN A 67 8.35 -12.31 -7.56
CA ASN A 67 8.23 -10.85 -7.52
C ASN A 67 9.54 -10.19 -7.09
N LYS A 68 10.21 -10.69 -6.04
CA LYS A 68 11.49 -10.17 -5.55
C LYS A 68 12.56 -10.22 -6.63
N LYS A 69 12.70 -11.39 -7.27
CA LYS A 69 13.64 -11.57 -8.38
C LYS A 69 13.38 -10.59 -9.53
N ARG A 70 12.12 -10.42 -9.94
CA ARG A 70 11.76 -9.54 -11.06
C ARG A 70 12.07 -8.08 -10.74
N LEU A 71 11.69 -7.62 -9.56
CA LEU A 71 11.97 -6.26 -9.11
C LEU A 71 13.47 -6.01 -8.97
N PHE A 72 14.24 -6.97 -8.46
CA PHE A 72 15.70 -6.85 -8.34
C PHE A 72 16.37 -6.62 -9.68
N TYR A 73 16.10 -7.47 -10.67
CA TYR A 73 16.70 -7.30 -11.99
C TYR A 73 16.23 -6.01 -12.67
N TRP A 74 14.95 -5.65 -12.52
CA TRP A 74 14.42 -4.41 -13.09
C TRP A 74 15.06 -3.16 -12.46
N ALA A 75 15.27 -3.15 -11.15
CA ALA A 75 15.97 -2.07 -10.47
C ALA A 75 17.46 -1.98 -10.91
N LYS A 76 18.13 -3.14 -11.00
CA LYS A 76 19.56 -3.26 -11.31
C LYS A 76 19.92 -2.76 -12.72
N GLU A 77 18.95 -2.60 -13.61
CA GLU A 77 19.15 -2.00 -14.93
C GLU A 77 19.64 -0.54 -14.85
N ASN A 78 19.33 0.19 -13.77
CA ASN A 78 19.59 1.63 -13.69
C ASN A 78 20.20 2.10 -12.35
N ASP A 79 20.20 1.28 -11.31
CA ASP A 79 20.52 1.69 -9.94
C ASP A 79 21.47 0.71 -9.23
N GLU A 80 22.10 1.14 -8.13
CA GLU A 80 22.81 0.24 -7.22
C GLU A 80 21.76 -0.53 -6.40
N VAL A 81 21.79 -1.87 -6.49
CA VAL A 81 20.76 -2.71 -5.89
C VAL A 81 21.37 -3.88 -5.13
N GLU A 82 20.99 -4.01 -3.87
CA GLU A 82 21.34 -5.12 -3.00
C GLU A 82 20.08 -5.93 -2.68
N MET A 83 20.13 -7.24 -2.88
CA MET A 83 19.03 -8.15 -2.54
C MET A 83 19.17 -8.62 -1.11
N GLU A 84 18.05 -8.77 -0.38
CA GLU A 84 18.04 -9.33 0.98
C GLU A 84 19.07 -8.67 1.90
N TYR A 85 19.11 -7.34 1.87
CA TYR A 85 20.09 -6.53 2.57
C TYR A 85 19.81 -6.57 4.08
N PRO A 86 20.73 -7.10 4.91
CA PRO A 86 20.56 -7.12 6.35
C PRO A 86 20.73 -5.71 6.92
N ILE A 87 19.85 -5.33 7.83
CA ILE A 87 19.93 -4.09 8.63
C ILE A 87 20.02 -4.50 10.10
N PRO A 88 21.25 -4.75 10.61
CA PRO A 88 21.47 -5.35 11.93
C PRO A 88 20.86 -4.54 13.07
N GLU A 89 20.90 -3.21 12.99
CA GLU A 89 20.35 -2.28 13.98
C GLU A 89 18.86 -2.50 14.21
N LEU A 90 18.15 -2.90 13.17
CA LEU A 90 16.71 -3.13 13.18
C LEU A 90 16.35 -4.60 13.35
N LYS A 91 17.34 -5.51 13.33
CA LYS A 91 17.16 -6.96 13.19
C LYS A 91 16.22 -7.32 12.03
N GLN A 92 16.34 -6.61 10.91
CA GLN A 92 15.51 -6.79 9.73
C GLN A 92 16.34 -7.08 8.49
N ILE A 93 15.68 -7.62 7.46
CA ILE A 93 16.26 -7.82 6.13
C ILE A 93 15.33 -7.13 5.15
N ALA A 94 15.85 -6.16 4.40
CA ALA A 94 15.12 -5.54 3.29
C ALA A 94 15.12 -6.48 2.10
N ASP A 95 13.96 -6.73 1.49
CA ASP A 95 13.90 -7.62 0.32
C ASP A 95 14.77 -7.11 -0.83
N ILE A 96 14.73 -5.80 -1.09
CA ILE A 96 15.55 -5.10 -2.08
C ILE A 96 15.93 -3.74 -1.51
N PHE A 97 17.22 -3.41 -1.52
CA PHE A 97 17.74 -2.12 -1.07
C PHE A 97 18.39 -1.39 -2.24
N ILE A 98 17.88 -0.20 -2.55
CA ILE A 98 18.25 0.56 -3.75
C ILE A 98 18.97 1.85 -3.32
N ASN A 99 20.14 2.09 -3.93
CA ASN A 99 21.00 3.26 -3.74
C ASN A 99 21.25 3.60 -2.25
N LYS A 100 21.25 2.58 -1.38
CA LYS A 100 21.36 2.70 0.08
C LYS A 100 20.37 3.66 0.73
N GLN A 101 19.22 3.92 0.10
CA GLN A 101 18.25 4.93 0.53
C GLN A 101 16.81 4.41 0.55
N LEU A 102 16.47 3.47 -0.33
CA LEU A 102 15.11 2.95 -0.47
C LEU A 102 15.09 1.44 -0.27
N ALA A 103 14.37 0.98 0.74
CA ALA A 103 13.97 -0.41 0.90
C ALA A 103 12.65 -0.67 0.19
N LEU A 104 12.60 -1.67 -0.69
CA LEU A 104 11.36 -2.24 -1.18
C LEU A 104 11.06 -3.49 -0.36
N GLU A 105 9.85 -3.53 0.20
CA GLU A 105 9.33 -4.66 0.98
C GLU A 105 8.19 -5.32 0.20
N ILE A 106 8.27 -6.62 -0.01
CA ILE A 106 7.25 -7.37 -0.74
C ILE A 106 6.40 -8.09 0.29
N GLN A 107 5.08 -7.90 0.24
CA GLN A 107 4.20 -8.52 1.22
C GLN A 107 3.10 -9.33 0.52
N CYS A 108 3.21 -10.66 0.57
CA CYS A 108 2.26 -11.57 -0.06
C CYS A 108 1.22 -12.16 0.91
N SER A 109 1.41 -12.03 2.23
CA SER A 109 0.48 -12.53 3.24
C SER A 109 0.13 -11.46 4.29
N PRO A 110 -0.99 -11.58 5.04
CA PRO A 110 -1.31 -10.61 6.08
C PRO A 110 -0.31 -10.63 7.24
N ILE A 111 0.21 -9.46 7.61
CA ILE A 111 0.94 -9.20 8.86
C ILE A 111 0.07 -8.37 9.81
N SER A 112 0.43 -8.33 11.10
CA SER A 112 -0.25 -7.44 12.04
C SER A 112 0.05 -5.98 11.72
N CYS A 113 -0.91 -5.08 11.98
CA CYS A 113 -0.69 -3.63 11.84
C CYS A 113 0.45 -3.12 12.73
N GLU A 114 0.65 -3.75 13.89
CA GLU A 114 1.74 -3.44 14.81
C GLU A 114 3.09 -3.77 14.18
N LEU A 115 3.26 -4.99 13.66
CA LEU A 115 4.51 -5.41 13.00
C LEU A 115 4.80 -4.57 11.76
N LEU A 116 3.80 -4.25 10.94
CA LEU A 116 3.95 -3.33 9.81
C LEU A 116 4.48 -1.97 10.27
N ARG A 117 3.93 -1.44 11.37
CA ARG A 117 4.33 -0.14 11.93
C ARG A 117 5.72 -0.17 12.51
N GLU A 118 6.07 -1.21 13.26
CA GLU A 118 7.41 -1.44 13.80
C GLU A 118 8.44 -1.47 12.67
N ARG A 119 8.23 -2.33 11.66
CA ARG A 119 9.12 -2.45 10.50
C ARG A 119 9.27 -1.12 9.76
N SER A 120 8.15 -0.50 9.40
CA SER A 120 8.17 0.78 8.67
C SER A 120 8.85 1.92 9.46
N ASN A 121 8.65 1.99 10.77
CA ASN A 121 9.29 3.02 11.60
C ASN A 121 10.77 2.71 11.86
N GLY A 122 11.15 1.43 11.92
CA GLY A 122 12.53 0.98 11.97
C GLY A 122 13.34 1.61 10.84
N TYR A 123 12.95 1.36 9.58
CA TYR A 123 13.57 1.98 8.40
C TYR A 123 13.69 3.50 8.53
N ARG A 124 12.60 4.18 8.89
CA ARG A 124 12.58 5.65 8.98
C ARG A 124 13.53 6.20 10.04
N SER A 125 13.69 5.50 11.16
CA SER A 125 14.59 5.92 12.23
C SER A 125 16.07 5.94 11.80
N LEU A 126 16.41 5.17 10.76
CA LEU A 126 17.73 5.17 10.12
C LEU A 126 17.82 6.06 8.87
N GLY A 127 16.80 6.88 8.60
CA GLY A 127 16.72 7.71 7.39
C GLY A 127 16.45 6.94 6.10
N ILE A 128 16.07 5.65 6.21
CA ILE A 128 15.76 4.80 5.05
C ILE A 128 14.28 4.97 4.69
N GLN A 129 14.01 5.23 3.41
CA GLN A 129 12.66 5.19 2.88
C GLN A 129 12.24 3.74 2.67
N VAL A 130 10.99 3.41 2.98
CA VAL A 130 10.44 2.07 2.76
C VAL A 130 9.18 2.14 1.92
N LEU A 131 9.10 1.29 0.89
CA LEU A 131 7.94 1.12 0.05
C LEU A 131 7.48 -0.34 0.06
N TRP A 132 6.24 -0.53 0.51
CA TRP A 132 5.58 -1.82 0.55
C TRP A 132 4.82 -2.11 -0.75
N LEU A 133 5.08 -3.27 -1.34
CA LEU A 133 4.49 -3.75 -2.60
C LEU A 133 3.70 -5.03 -2.35
N LEU A 134 2.41 -5.02 -2.70
CA LEU A 134 1.48 -6.04 -2.20
C LEU A 134 1.19 -7.17 -3.20
N GLY A 135 1.31 -8.41 -2.74
CA GLY A 135 0.87 -9.61 -3.47
C GLY A 135 -0.64 -9.85 -3.43
N GLU A 136 -1.10 -10.85 -4.18
CA GLU A 136 -2.51 -11.08 -4.54
C GLU A 136 -3.47 -11.15 -3.34
N LYS A 137 -3.05 -11.77 -2.23
CA LYS A 137 -3.90 -11.91 -1.04
C LYS A 137 -4.22 -10.58 -0.35
N LEU A 138 -3.39 -9.57 -0.57
CA LEU A 138 -3.50 -8.24 0.06
C LEU A 138 -4.07 -7.17 -0.86
N TRP A 139 -4.32 -7.49 -2.14
CA TRP A 139 -4.92 -6.56 -3.08
C TRP A 139 -6.22 -5.97 -2.57
N LEU A 140 -6.46 -4.72 -2.95
CA LEU A 140 -7.70 -4.03 -2.61
C LEU A 140 -8.90 -4.77 -3.21
N LYS A 141 -9.88 -5.02 -2.34
CA LYS A 141 -11.19 -5.56 -2.68
C LYS A 141 -12.22 -4.42 -2.67
N GLU A 142 -13.49 -4.75 -2.54
CA GLU A 142 -14.55 -3.73 -2.46
C GLU A 142 -14.43 -2.82 -1.24
N ARG A 143 -13.94 -3.33 -0.11
CA ARG A 143 -13.81 -2.59 1.16
C ARG A 143 -12.39 -2.71 1.70
N LEU A 144 -11.88 -1.62 2.27
CA LEU A 144 -10.58 -1.60 2.95
C LEU A 144 -10.63 -2.31 4.29
N THR A 145 -9.70 -3.24 4.51
CA THR A 145 -9.37 -3.73 5.85
C THR A 145 -8.51 -2.72 6.62
N GLN A 146 -8.38 -2.89 7.94
CA GLN A 146 -7.49 -2.08 8.75
C GLN A 146 -6.03 -2.16 8.25
N LEU A 147 -5.55 -3.37 7.96
CA LEU A 147 -4.21 -3.59 7.41
C LEU A 147 -4.01 -2.89 6.07
N GLN A 148 -4.99 -2.95 5.16
CA GLN A 148 -4.90 -2.27 3.87
C GLN A 148 -4.85 -0.75 4.00
N ARG A 149 -5.53 -0.16 4.99
CA ARG A 149 -5.41 1.28 5.29
C ARG A 149 -3.98 1.63 5.68
N ASP A 150 -3.33 0.79 6.47
CA ASP A 150 -1.92 0.98 6.88
C ASP A 150 -0.91 0.77 5.74
N PHE A 151 -1.31 0.23 4.60
CA PHE A 151 -0.47 0.17 3.38
C PHE A 151 -0.68 1.35 2.42
N LEU A 152 -1.66 2.23 2.69
CA LEU A 152 -1.91 3.38 1.83
C LEU A 152 -0.80 4.43 1.99
N TYR A 153 -0.41 5.00 0.86
CA TYR A 153 0.40 6.21 0.75
C TYR A 153 -0.47 7.37 0.30
N PHE A 154 0.08 8.58 0.38
CA PHE A 154 -0.63 9.79 -0.03
C PHE A 154 0.30 10.74 -0.80
N SER A 155 -0.22 11.35 -1.86
CA SER A 155 0.44 12.45 -2.54
C SER A 155 -0.57 13.50 -3.00
N ASN A 156 -0.12 14.74 -3.22
CA ASN A 156 -1.02 15.78 -3.69
C ASN A 156 -1.54 15.49 -5.11
N ASN A 157 -0.73 14.86 -5.95
CA ASN A 157 -1.07 14.64 -7.37
C ASN A 157 -1.97 13.42 -7.59
N MET A 158 -1.96 12.44 -6.69
CA MET A 158 -2.69 11.19 -6.85
C MET A 158 -3.60 10.81 -5.66
N GLY A 159 -3.59 11.59 -4.58
CA GLY A 159 -4.36 11.29 -3.37
C GLY A 159 -3.88 10.01 -2.69
N PHE A 160 -4.80 9.33 -2.02
CA PHE A 160 -4.55 7.99 -1.49
C PHE A 160 -4.22 7.02 -2.62
N HIS A 161 -3.15 6.25 -2.46
CA HIS A 161 -2.68 5.29 -3.45
C HIS A 161 -1.96 4.09 -2.81
N ILE A 162 -1.82 3.01 -3.58
CA ILE A 162 -1.18 1.76 -3.15
C ILE A 162 -0.57 1.04 -4.35
N TRP A 163 0.49 0.27 -4.09
CA TRP A 163 1.18 -0.55 -5.08
C TRP A 163 0.86 -2.03 -4.89
N GLU A 164 0.47 -2.68 -5.99
CA GLU A 164 0.16 -4.10 -6.08
C GLU A 164 1.09 -4.76 -7.11
N LEU A 165 1.54 -5.98 -6.83
CA LEU A 165 2.34 -6.81 -7.72
C LEU A 165 1.45 -7.88 -8.33
N ASP A 166 1.30 -7.85 -9.65
CA ASP A 166 0.56 -8.88 -10.39
C ASP A 166 1.56 -9.80 -11.10
N HIS A 167 1.97 -10.83 -10.37
CA HIS A 167 2.92 -11.81 -10.87
C HIS A 167 2.36 -12.60 -12.07
N LYS A 168 1.03 -12.73 -12.21
CA LYS A 168 0.42 -13.50 -13.31
C LYS A 168 0.46 -12.70 -14.59
N LYS A 169 0.14 -11.40 -14.51
CA LYS A 169 0.22 -10.46 -15.63
C LYS A 169 1.61 -9.87 -15.87
N GLN A 170 2.54 -10.08 -14.94
CA GLN A 170 3.89 -9.47 -14.95
C GLN A 170 3.85 -7.94 -14.97
N VAL A 171 2.99 -7.35 -14.13
CA VAL A 171 2.86 -5.89 -14.01
C VAL A 171 2.95 -5.41 -12.56
N LEU A 172 3.57 -4.25 -12.37
CA LEU A 172 3.43 -3.44 -11.17
C LEU A 172 2.20 -2.55 -11.35
N ARG A 173 1.23 -2.64 -10.46
CA ARG A 173 -0.04 -1.90 -10.53
C ARG A 173 -0.07 -0.81 -9.47
N LEU A 174 -0.41 0.41 -9.89
CA LEU A 174 -0.73 1.53 -9.03
C LEU A 174 -2.24 1.74 -9.02
N LYS A 175 -2.89 1.52 -7.87
CA LYS A 175 -4.26 1.99 -7.63
C LYS A 175 -4.16 3.34 -6.94
N TYR A 176 -4.82 4.35 -7.50
CA TYR A 176 -4.68 5.73 -7.04
C TYR A 176 -6.00 6.50 -7.09
N LEU A 177 -6.00 7.69 -6.50
CA LEU A 177 -7.18 8.52 -6.29
C LEU A 177 -8.28 7.78 -5.53
N LEU A 178 -7.89 7.00 -4.52
CA LEU A 178 -8.82 6.18 -3.75
C LEU A 178 -9.81 7.05 -2.98
N HIS A 179 -11.08 6.72 -3.17
CA HIS A 179 -12.21 7.22 -2.39
C HIS A 179 -13.10 6.06 -1.97
N GLN A 180 -13.95 6.29 -0.98
CA GLN A 180 -14.88 5.31 -0.43
C GLN A 180 -16.29 5.91 -0.40
N ASP A 181 -17.28 5.15 -0.86
CA ASP A 181 -18.68 5.55 -0.71
C ASP A 181 -19.22 5.30 0.71
N LEU A 182 -20.42 5.81 1.00
CA LEU A 182 -21.08 5.62 2.30
C LEU A 182 -21.39 4.14 2.64
N LYS A 183 -21.35 3.23 1.67
CA LYS A 183 -21.51 1.78 1.87
C LYS A 183 -20.17 1.06 2.06
N GLY A 184 -19.07 1.80 2.03
CA GLY A 184 -17.72 1.30 2.15
C GLY A 184 -17.09 0.84 0.83
N LYS A 185 -17.77 0.96 -0.31
CA LYS A 185 -17.24 0.56 -1.62
C LYS A 185 -16.11 1.49 -2.05
N LEU A 186 -15.01 0.92 -2.52
CA LEU A 186 -13.87 1.68 -3.04
C LEU A 186 -14.07 2.11 -4.50
N HIS A 187 -13.56 3.30 -4.78
CA HIS A 187 -13.49 3.91 -6.10
C HIS A 187 -12.07 4.42 -6.33
N TYR A 188 -11.46 4.07 -7.46
CA TYR A 188 -10.08 4.42 -7.77
C TYR A 188 -9.80 4.31 -9.27
N GLN A 189 -8.67 4.88 -9.68
CA GLN A 189 -8.07 4.71 -11.00
C GLN A 189 -6.91 3.71 -10.93
N VAL A 190 -6.52 3.16 -12.07
CA VAL A 190 -5.45 2.15 -12.17
C VAL A 190 -4.42 2.56 -13.22
N LYS A 191 -3.14 2.42 -12.91
CA LYS A 191 -2.03 2.36 -13.87
C LYS A 191 -1.33 1.02 -13.72
N GLU A 192 -0.90 0.41 -14.82
CA GLU A 192 -0.12 -0.83 -14.83
C GLU A 192 1.19 -0.59 -15.59
N PHE A 193 2.28 -1.08 -15.03
CA PHE A 193 3.64 -0.94 -15.54
C PHE A 193 4.22 -2.34 -15.77
N PRO A 194 4.47 -2.75 -17.02
CA PRO A 194 5.09 -4.06 -17.29
C PRO A 194 6.46 -4.18 -16.63
N TYR A 195 6.74 -5.33 -16.04
CA TYR A 195 8.05 -5.61 -15.45
C TYR A 195 9.18 -5.46 -16.48
N GLY A 196 10.29 -4.85 -16.07
CA GLY A 196 11.47 -4.63 -16.93
C GLY A 196 11.27 -3.59 -18.04
N LYS A 197 10.25 -2.72 -17.95
CA LYS A 197 10.00 -1.66 -18.93
C LYS A 197 10.06 -0.28 -18.27
N GLY A 198 11.00 0.54 -18.72
CA GLY A 198 11.28 1.86 -18.15
C GLY A 198 12.08 1.78 -16.85
N ASN A 199 12.44 2.93 -16.29
CA ASN A 199 13.18 2.99 -15.03
C ASN A 199 12.24 2.74 -13.84
N LEU A 200 12.55 1.74 -13.00
CA LEU A 200 11.70 1.38 -11.87
C LEU A 200 11.56 2.52 -10.86
N LEU A 201 12.65 3.21 -10.48
CA LEU A 201 12.58 4.30 -9.52
C LEU A 201 11.75 5.49 -10.02
N GLU A 202 11.85 5.84 -11.31
CA GLU A 202 11.00 6.85 -11.92
C GLU A 202 9.52 6.46 -11.86
N ILE A 203 9.21 5.19 -12.15
CA ILE A 203 7.85 4.65 -12.04
C ILE A 203 7.34 4.73 -10.60
N LEU A 204 8.13 4.31 -9.60
CA LEU A 204 7.75 4.38 -8.20
C LEU A 204 7.56 5.82 -7.70
N ARG A 205 8.21 6.81 -8.34
CA ARG A 205 8.04 8.25 -8.08
C ARG A 205 6.82 8.87 -8.76
N THR A 206 6.13 8.15 -9.66
CA THR A 206 4.94 8.64 -10.39
C THR A 206 3.90 9.36 -9.51
N PRO A 207 3.58 8.91 -8.27
CA PRO A 207 2.63 9.61 -7.42
C PRO A 207 3.05 11.03 -7.03
N TYR A 208 4.35 11.33 -7.03
CA TYR A 208 4.92 12.59 -6.56
C TYR A 208 5.35 13.51 -7.71
N GLN A 209 5.44 12.98 -8.93
CA GLN A 209 5.76 13.75 -10.12
C GLN A 209 4.62 14.69 -10.53
N GLN A 210 4.99 15.84 -11.08
CA GLN A 210 4.04 16.79 -11.68
C GLN A 210 3.30 16.12 -12.85
N GLN A 211 1.99 16.30 -12.88
CA GLN A 211 1.13 15.70 -13.89
C GLN A 211 -0.17 16.48 -14.06
N ASN A 212 -0.85 16.22 -15.18
CA ASN A 212 -2.20 16.75 -15.40
C ASN A 212 -3.15 16.23 -14.32
N ILE A 213 -4.14 17.06 -13.96
CA ILE A 213 -5.16 16.69 -12.98
C ILE A 213 -6.05 15.60 -13.57
N ILE A 214 -5.89 14.38 -13.08
CA ILE A 214 -6.72 13.23 -13.44
C ILE A 214 -8.00 13.27 -12.61
N THR A 215 -9.14 12.96 -13.21
CA THR A 215 -10.44 12.95 -12.54
C THR A 215 -11.27 11.77 -13.02
N PHE A 216 -12.27 11.38 -12.24
CA PHE A 216 -13.31 10.45 -12.68
C PHE A 216 -14.63 10.75 -11.98
N SER A 217 -15.74 10.29 -12.55
CA SER A 217 -17.08 10.56 -12.01
C SER A 217 -17.72 9.28 -11.47
N VAL A 218 -18.41 9.40 -10.35
CA VAL A 218 -19.18 8.31 -9.74
C VAL A 218 -20.66 8.68 -9.72
N LYS A 219 -21.52 7.76 -10.13
CA LYS A 219 -22.98 7.93 -10.01
C LYS A 219 -23.39 7.85 -8.56
N GLN A 220 -24.19 8.81 -8.12
CA GLN A 220 -24.71 8.80 -6.75
C GLN A 220 -25.79 7.75 -6.54
N ASP A 221 -25.82 7.21 -5.34
CA ASP A 221 -26.86 6.29 -4.94
C ASP A 221 -28.13 7.06 -4.56
N ARG A 222 -29.15 6.93 -5.43
CA ARG A 222 -30.48 7.52 -5.21
C ARG A 222 -31.25 6.83 -4.07
N ASN A 223 -30.80 5.66 -3.62
CA ASN A 223 -31.41 4.87 -2.55
C ASN A 223 -30.62 4.93 -1.24
N ILE A 224 -29.75 5.94 -1.07
CA ILE A 224 -28.87 6.02 0.10
C ILE A 224 -29.66 6.14 1.42
N CYS A 225 -30.74 6.93 1.47
CA CYS A 225 -31.57 7.05 2.67
C CYS A 225 -32.19 5.69 3.05
N HIS A 226 -32.68 4.92 2.08
CA HIS A 226 -33.23 3.58 2.32
C HIS A 226 -32.14 2.61 2.84
N TYR A 227 -30.94 2.65 2.26
CA TYR A 227 -29.81 1.87 2.75
C TYR A 227 -29.51 2.19 4.21
N ILE A 228 -29.41 3.47 4.58
CA ILE A 228 -29.06 3.91 5.94
C ILE A 228 -30.17 3.54 6.93
N GLN A 229 -31.43 3.74 6.57
CA GLN A 229 -32.57 3.29 7.37
C GLN A 229 -32.48 1.79 7.67
N LYS A 230 -32.18 0.98 6.64
CA LYS A 230 -31.99 -0.47 6.81
C LYS A 230 -30.81 -0.78 7.72
N GLN A 231 -29.69 -0.07 7.60
CA GLN A 231 -28.53 -0.27 8.48
C GLN A 231 -28.84 0.06 9.95
N LEU A 232 -29.62 1.11 10.21
CA LEU A 232 -30.04 1.48 11.57
C LEU A 232 -31.03 0.47 12.14
N TYR A 233 -31.98 -0.01 11.34
CA TYR A 233 -32.93 -1.05 11.74
C TYR A 233 -32.23 -2.33 12.21
N TYR A 234 -31.24 -2.80 11.43
CA TYR A 234 -30.42 -3.96 11.80
C TYR A 234 -29.26 -3.63 12.76
N GLN A 235 -29.26 -2.43 13.35
CA GLN A 235 -28.29 -1.97 14.35
C GLN A 235 -26.83 -2.14 13.91
N ASN A 236 -26.52 -1.83 12.65
CA ASN A 236 -25.16 -1.88 12.15
C ASN A 236 -24.25 -0.98 13.01
N PRO A 237 -23.15 -1.50 13.60
CA PRO A 237 -22.35 -0.76 14.59
C PRO A 237 -21.81 0.59 14.10
N TYR A 238 -21.40 0.65 12.83
CA TYR A 238 -20.90 1.89 12.23
C TYR A 238 -22.01 2.95 12.16
N TRP A 239 -23.17 2.59 11.60
CA TRP A 239 -24.28 3.52 11.47
C TRP A 239 -24.93 3.90 12.80
N MET A 240 -24.96 2.99 13.78
CA MET A 240 -25.37 3.30 15.15
C MET A 240 -24.45 4.35 15.79
N LYS A 241 -23.13 4.23 15.60
CA LYS A 241 -22.17 5.25 16.06
C LYS A 241 -22.40 6.61 15.38
N GLN A 242 -22.73 6.62 14.08
CA GLN A 242 -23.05 7.87 13.37
C GLN A 242 -24.38 8.48 13.87
N GLN A 243 -25.40 7.66 14.14
CA GLN A 243 -26.67 8.12 14.70
C GLN A 243 -26.49 8.73 16.08
N ALA A 244 -25.69 8.09 16.95
CA ALA A 244 -25.38 8.64 18.27
C ALA A 244 -24.70 10.02 18.17
N LYS A 245 -23.75 10.17 17.24
CA LYS A 245 -23.13 11.48 16.96
C LYS A 245 -24.12 12.53 16.44
N ALA A 246 -25.10 12.12 15.64
CA ALA A 246 -26.15 13.02 15.17
C ALA A 246 -27.05 13.49 16.33
N TYR A 247 -27.43 12.58 17.23
CA TYR A 247 -28.23 12.95 18.41
C TYR A 247 -27.54 13.95 19.32
N LEU A 248 -26.22 13.87 19.50
CA LEU A 248 -25.44 14.87 20.26
C LEU A 248 -25.52 16.28 19.64
N ARG A 249 -25.87 16.39 18.35
CA ARG A 249 -26.10 17.66 17.66
C ARG A 249 -27.58 18.04 17.55
N GLY A 250 -28.48 17.27 18.17
CA GLY A 250 -29.94 17.44 18.02
C GLY A 250 -30.48 16.97 16.67
N GLU A 251 -29.73 16.18 15.91
CA GLU A 251 -30.09 15.68 14.58
C GLU A 251 -30.53 14.21 14.62
N ASN A 252 -31.29 13.77 13.61
CA ASN A 252 -31.60 12.35 13.39
C ASN A 252 -31.31 11.98 11.93
N LEU A 253 -30.49 10.95 11.69
CA LEU A 253 -30.12 10.55 10.32
C LEU A 253 -31.33 10.13 9.48
N LEU A 254 -32.42 9.65 10.09
CA LEU A 254 -33.65 9.28 9.40
C LEU A 254 -34.43 10.49 8.85
N ASN A 255 -34.15 11.70 9.34
CA ASN A 255 -34.78 12.93 8.84
C ASN A 255 -34.02 13.51 7.63
N LEU A 256 -32.83 12.99 7.30
CA LEU A 256 -32.00 13.48 6.20
C LEU A 256 -32.52 12.98 4.85
N LYS A 257 -32.54 13.88 3.87
CA LYS A 257 -32.89 13.62 2.47
C LYS A 257 -31.64 13.22 1.67
N ASN A 258 -31.84 12.68 0.47
CA ASN A 258 -30.73 12.24 -0.39
C ASN A 258 -29.66 13.32 -0.63
N GLN A 259 -30.06 14.58 -0.74
CA GLN A 259 -29.15 15.72 -0.94
C GLN A 259 -28.24 15.97 0.26
N ASP A 260 -28.69 15.68 1.48
CA ASP A 260 -27.94 15.91 2.72
C ASP A 260 -26.78 14.91 2.87
N TRP A 261 -26.81 13.83 2.10
CA TRP A 261 -25.75 12.83 2.02
C TRP A 261 -24.65 13.18 1.02
N TYR A 262 -24.79 14.29 0.28
CA TYR A 262 -23.75 14.75 -0.65
C TYR A 262 -22.58 15.43 0.09
N PRO A 263 -21.31 15.16 -0.30
CA PRO A 263 -20.86 14.13 -1.23
C PRO A 263 -20.96 12.72 -0.63
N GLN A 264 -21.41 11.76 -1.45
CA GLN A 264 -21.56 10.35 -1.03
C GLN A 264 -20.25 9.57 -1.15
N VAL A 265 -19.33 9.98 -2.03
CA VAL A 265 -18.03 9.35 -2.20
C VAL A 265 -16.98 10.25 -1.57
N ARG A 266 -16.24 9.77 -0.58
CA ARG A 266 -15.40 10.59 0.30
C ARG A 266 -13.95 10.10 0.31
N PRO A 267 -12.98 10.94 0.67
CA PRO A 267 -11.61 10.50 0.85
C PRO A 267 -11.55 9.44 1.96
N ILE A 268 -10.53 8.58 1.92
CA ILE A 268 -10.38 7.51 2.91
C ILE A 268 -10.16 8.14 4.30
N GLU A 269 -10.98 7.77 5.28
CA GLU A 269 -10.84 8.19 6.68
C GLU A 269 -10.19 7.09 7.52
N HIS A 270 -9.33 7.48 8.44
CA HIS A 270 -8.67 6.57 9.38
C HIS A 270 -8.11 7.32 10.58
N ASP A 271 -8.09 6.69 11.74
CA ASP A 271 -7.60 7.33 12.96
C ASP A 271 -6.08 7.58 12.89
N SER A 272 -5.31 6.66 12.30
CA SER A 272 -3.86 6.80 12.16
C SER A 272 -3.29 5.85 11.12
N PHE A 273 -2.82 6.40 10.00
CA PHE A 273 -2.13 5.65 8.94
C PHE A 273 -0.69 5.29 9.33
N CYS A 274 -0.24 4.09 8.94
CA CYS A 274 1.16 3.71 9.12
C CYS A 274 2.12 4.49 8.18
N GLN A 275 1.84 4.56 6.88
CA GLN A 275 2.76 5.17 5.91
C GLN A 275 2.61 6.69 5.73
N ILE A 276 1.42 7.23 6.04
CA ILE A 276 1.13 8.66 5.85
C ILE A 276 1.43 9.40 7.15
N LYS A 277 2.56 10.13 7.19
CA LYS A 277 3.01 10.91 8.35
C LYS A 277 2.74 12.41 8.23
N GLN A 278 2.51 12.88 7.01
CA GLN A 278 2.16 14.27 6.75
C GLN A 278 0.74 14.59 7.22
N ASP A 279 0.51 15.83 7.64
CA ASP A 279 -0.84 16.31 7.89
C ASP A 279 -1.60 16.45 6.56
N ILE A 280 -2.77 15.83 6.50
CA ILE A 280 -3.68 15.86 5.36
C ILE A 280 -5.02 16.50 5.70
N SER A 281 -5.12 17.19 6.85
CA SER A 281 -6.34 17.87 7.33
C SER A 281 -6.84 18.92 6.32
N ASP A 282 -5.92 19.64 5.69
CA ASP A 282 -6.23 20.63 4.64
C ASP A 282 -6.91 19.98 3.43
N TYR A 283 -6.52 18.77 3.05
CA TYR A 283 -7.19 18.03 1.98
C TYR A 283 -8.64 17.72 2.34
N TYR A 284 -8.88 17.17 3.53
CA TYR A 284 -10.25 16.87 3.98
C TYR A 284 -11.12 18.13 4.09
N ARG A 285 -10.56 19.23 4.61
CA ARG A 285 -11.25 20.52 4.70
C ARG A 285 -11.62 21.05 3.32
N ASN A 286 -10.65 21.12 2.41
CA ASN A 286 -10.86 21.65 1.07
C ASN A 286 -11.83 20.79 0.26
N PHE A 287 -11.72 19.45 0.36
CA PHE A 287 -12.70 18.53 -0.21
C PHE A 287 -14.12 18.87 0.26
N ARG A 288 -14.34 18.98 1.57
CA ARG A 288 -15.66 19.28 2.14
C ARG A 288 -16.22 20.60 1.63
N ILE A 289 -15.44 21.68 1.71
CA ILE A 289 -15.86 23.01 1.27
C ILE A 289 -16.18 23.02 -0.23
N TYR A 290 -15.37 22.34 -1.04
CA TYR A 290 -15.58 22.30 -2.50
C TYR A 290 -16.94 21.70 -2.85
N TYR A 291 -17.29 20.55 -2.27
CA TYR A 291 -18.56 19.89 -2.56
C TYR A 291 -19.77 20.58 -1.93
N GLN A 292 -19.59 21.30 -0.82
CA GLN A 292 -20.65 22.17 -0.30
C GLN A 292 -20.95 23.34 -1.25
N LYS A 293 -19.92 23.93 -1.87
CA LYS A 293 -20.08 25.03 -2.84
C LYS A 293 -20.53 24.57 -4.23
N ASN A 294 -20.25 23.32 -4.60
CA ASN A 294 -20.52 22.78 -5.93
C ASN A 294 -21.34 21.48 -5.83
N PRO A 295 -22.59 21.53 -5.32
CA PRO A 295 -23.44 20.36 -5.24
C PRO A 295 -23.78 19.85 -6.65
N GLN A 296 -23.54 18.56 -6.88
CA GLN A 296 -24.00 17.86 -8.07
C GLN A 296 -24.88 16.71 -7.61
N THR A 297 -26.09 16.55 -8.14
CA THR A 297 -27.07 15.59 -7.60
C THR A 297 -27.06 14.23 -8.32
N GLU A 298 -26.44 14.13 -9.50
CA GLU A 298 -26.43 12.89 -10.29
C GLU A 298 -25.06 12.20 -10.34
N LEU A 299 -24.04 12.93 -10.78
CA LEU A 299 -22.67 12.47 -10.89
C LEU A 299 -21.80 13.27 -9.92
N GLN A 300 -21.00 12.59 -9.12
CA GLN A 300 -19.97 13.22 -8.30
C GLN A 300 -18.62 13.05 -9.00
N LYS A 301 -18.09 14.15 -9.54
CA LYS A 301 -16.73 14.16 -10.12
C LYS A 301 -15.69 14.28 -9.02
N LEU A 302 -14.71 13.39 -8.98
CA LEU A 302 -13.64 13.29 -7.98
C LEU A 302 -12.31 13.80 -8.54
N TYR A 303 -11.54 14.47 -7.68
CA TYR A 303 -10.28 15.14 -8.02
C TYR A 303 -9.18 14.81 -7.00
N PRO A 304 -7.88 14.86 -7.41
CA PRO A 304 -6.76 14.71 -6.49
C PRO A 304 -6.61 15.94 -5.58
N PRO A 305 -5.91 15.81 -4.44
CA PRO A 305 -5.71 16.90 -3.48
C PRO A 305 -5.20 18.22 -4.09
N ALA A 306 -4.28 18.14 -5.06
CA ALA A 306 -3.70 19.29 -5.76
C ALA A 306 -4.77 20.15 -6.45
N PHE A 307 -5.85 19.55 -6.95
CA PHE A 307 -6.95 20.30 -7.55
C PHE A 307 -7.60 21.24 -6.54
N TYR A 308 -7.94 20.74 -5.35
CA TYR A 308 -8.63 21.56 -4.36
C TYR A 308 -7.72 22.67 -3.83
N GLN A 309 -6.42 22.39 -3.66
CA GLN A 309 -5.43 23.42 -3.32
C GLN A 309 -5.41 24.53 -4.38
N GLN A 310 -5.31 24.18 -5.66
CA GLN A 310 -5.34 25.16 -6.76
C GLN A 310 -6.67 25.91 -6.86
N TYR A 311 -7.79 25.22 -6.63
CA TYR A 311 -9.12 25.82 -6.64
C TYR A 311 -9.24 26.91 -5.56
N PHE A 312 -8.80 26.63 -4.32
CA PHE A 312 -8.90 27.62 -3.25
C PHE A 312 -7.82 28.70 -3.32
N LEU A 313 -6.60 28.39 -3.80
CA LEU A 313 -5.58 29.43 -4.05
C LEU A 313 -6.07 30.48 -5.06
N LYS A 314 -6.78 30.07 -6.12
CA LYS A 314 -7.31 30.99 -7.13
C LYS A 314 -8.58 31.73 -6.69
N ASN A 315 -9.39 31.12 -5.84
CA ASN A 315 -10.72 31.64 -5.47
C ASN A 315 -10.78 32.27 -4.06
N MET A 316 -9.70 32.23 -3.26
CA MET A 316 -9.61 32.89 -1.95
C MET A 316 -8.76 34.17 -1.96
N VAL A 317 -8.25 34.59 -3.11
CA VAL A 317 -7.79 35.98 -3.32
C VAL A 317 -9.02 36.81 -3.66
N LYS A 318 -9.74 37.26 -2.62
CA LYS A 318 -10.64 38.43 -2.64
C LYS A 318 -11.01 38.83 -1.23
#